data_AF-A0A8H8JSV4-F1
#
_entry.id   AF-A0A8H8JSV4-F1
#
_cell.length_a   1.000
_cell.length_b   1.000
_cell.length_c   1.000
_cell.angle_alpha   90.00
_cell.angle_beta   90.00
_cell.angle_gamma   90.00
#
_symmetry.space_group_name_H-M   'P 1'
#
loop_
_entity.id
_entity.type
_entity.pdbx_description
1 polymer ?
#
loop_
_entity_poly.entity_id
_entity_poly.type
_entity_poly.pdbx_seq_one_letter_code
_entity_poly.pdbx_strand_id
1 'polypeptide(L)'
;MRILLFGASRNIGYAAAKRLLAQGHTCTFLLRRPEAMESDASMAAYIKEGKAKLVHGDGLVEADVQRAWDTAKSDGEVDIVLYSIGAEGSLSLLKGVVITPHDITARGMAVLLSVIQSSTTPATRPKLVTVTVNASEPRTYSLLPILIKFLYSWVIRMPVADKAEQEKNIKRATGQDGSGQGWMPAENVTIVRPAILTDGECVGDKKADGYRTGDELPNVWTISRADVAHFIAEKVLTDWGKWGGKAWAIGY
;
A
#
# COMPACT_ATOMS: atom_id res chain seq x y z
N MET A 1 16.26 -6.57 -4.02
CA MET A 1 14.97 -7.03 -4.55
C MET A 1 14.53 -6.12 -5.69
N ARG A 2 13.65 -6.61 -6.56
CA ARG A 2 12.91 -5.85 -7.58
C ARG A 2 11.52 -5.57 -7.06
N ILE A 3 11.20 -4.30 -6.95
CA ILE A 3 10.00 -3.84 -6.26
C ILE A 3 9.17 -2.99 -7.22
N LEU A 4 7.93 -3.38 -7.45
CA LEU A 4 6.97 -2.60 -8.23
C LEU A 4 6.10 -1.76 -7.29
N LEU A 5 6.02 -0.47 -7.54
CA LEU A 5 5.44 0.52 -6.64
C LEU A 5 4.24 1.21 -7.26
N PHE A 6 3.11 1.15 -6.57
CA PHE A 6 1.88 1.89 -6.90
C PHE A 6 1.57 2.90 -5.81
N GLY A 7 1.20 4.13 -6.20
CA GLY A 7 0.92 5.22 -5.25
C GLY A 7 2.17 5.81 -4.59
N ALA A 8 3.35 5.61 -5.19
CA ALA A 8 4.63 6.03 -4.63
C ALA A 8 5.13 7.40 -5.12
N SER A 9 4.25 8.26 -5.65
CA SER A 9 4.63 9.61 -6.08
C SER A 9 4.82 10.59 -4.92
N ARG A 10 4.29 10.26 -3.72
CA ARG A 10 4.36 11.08 -2.50
C ARG A 10 4.03 10.23 -1.27
N ASN A 11 4.12 10.84 -0.08
CA ASN A 11 3.62 10.25 1.17
C ASN A 11 4.24 8.87 1.47
N ILE A 12 3.44 7.90 1.93
CA ILE A 12 3.89 6.59 2.40
C ILE A 12 4.69 5.85 1.34
N GLY A 13 4.14 5.71 0.12
CA GLY A 13 4.79 4.96 -0.95
C GLY A 13 6.14 5.57 -1.34
N TYR A 14 6.23 6.89 -1.44
CA TYR A 14 7.48 7.59 -1.75
C TYR A 14 8.51 7.48 -0.60
N ALA A 15 8.07 7.67 0.65
CA ALA A 15 8.94 7.54 1.82
C ALA A 15 9.48 6.10 1.96
N ALA A 16 8.66 5.09 1.68
CA ALA A 16 9.09 3.69 1.66
C ALA A 16 10.08 3.46 0.51
N ALA A 17 9.78 3.96 -0.69
CA ALA A 17 10.66 3.81 -1.85
C ALA A 17 12.06 4.37 -1.61
N LYS A 18 12.20 5.54 -0.95
CA LYS A 18 13.51 6.09 -0.59
C LYS A 18 14.31 5.15 0.30
N ARG A 19 13.68 4.52 1.28
CA ARG A 19 14.33 3.54 2.16
C ARG A 19 14.78 2.32 1.38
N LEU A 20 13.90 1.79 0.52
CA LEU A 20 14.20 0.62 -0.31
C LEU A 20 15.34 0.88 -1.30
N LEU A 21 15.37 2.06 -1.92
CA LEU A 21 16.46 2.50 -2.78
C LEU A 21 17.78 2.65 -2.01
N ALA A 22 17.74 3.21 -0.80
CA ALA A 22 18.90 3.32 0.08
C ALA A 22 19.43 1.94 0.53
N GLN A 23 18.56 0.96 0.69
CA GLN A 23 18.89 -0.45 0.93
C GLN A 23 19.41 -1.17 -0.35
N GLY A 24 19.55 -0.46 -1.47
CA GLY A 24 20.11 -1.00 -2.72
C GLY A 24 19.13 -1.81 -3.57
N HIS A 25 17.83 -1.70 -3.33
CA HIS A 25 16.82 -2.36 -4.16
C HIS A 25 16.56 -1.60 -5.46
N THR A 26 16.04 -2.31 -6.47
CA THR A 26 15.56 -1.71 -7.72
C THR A 26 14.06 -1.49 -7.60
N CYS A 27 13.63 -0.24 -7.72
CA CYS A 27 12.24 0.19 -7.59
C CYS A 27 11.71 0.65 -8.95
N THR A 28 10.60 0.06 -9.40
CA THR A 28 9.85 0.50 -10.58
C THR A 28 8.59 1.21 -10.13
N PHE A 29 8.39 2.44 -10.58
CA PHE A 29 7.29 3.31 -10.17
C PHE A 29 6.28 3.43 -11.30
N LEU A 30 5.02 3.07 -11.06
CA LEU A 30 3.93 3.49 -11.93
C LEU A 30 3.43 4.87 -11.49
N LEU A 31 3.63 5.88 -12.34
CA LEU A 31 3.36 7.28 -12.05
C LEU A 31 2.46 7.89 -13.13
N ARG A 32 1.45 8.64 -12.71
CA ARG A 32 0.62 9.45 -13.62
C ARG A 32 1.34 10.68 -14.17
N ARG A 33 2.38 11.13 -13.48
CA ARG A 33 3.20 12.31 -13.79
C ARG A 33 4.65 12.03 -13.36
N PRO A 34 5.45 11.34 -14.18
CA PRO A 34 6.82 10.98 -13.84
C PRO A 34 7.74 12.21 -13.68
N GLU A 35 7.41 13.34 -14.32
CA GLU A 35 8.24 14.55 -14.38
C GLU A 35 8.53 15.13 -12.99
N ALA A 36 7.57 14.98 -12.07
CA ALA A 36 7.72 15.41 -10.67
C ALA A 36 8.81 14.60 -9.94
N MET A 37 9.00 13.33 -10.31
CA MET A 37 10.03 12.47 -9.74
C MET A 37 11.38 12.63 -10.45
N GLU A 38 11.37 12.92 -11.74
CA GLU A 38 12.58 13.27 -12.50
C GLU A 38 13.24 14.56 -11.98
N SER A 39 12.42 15.51 -11.54
CA SER A 39 12.86 16.79 -10.98
C SER A 39 13.31 16.70 -9.51
N ASP A 40 13.16 15.53 -8.87
CA ASP A 40 13.51 15.33 -7.47
C ASP A 40 15.01 15.02 -7.32
N ALA A 41 15.75 15.97 -6.75
CA ALA A 41 17.19 15.84 -6.53
C ALA A 41 17.57 14.60 -5.68
N SER A 42 16.69 14.15 -4.79
CA SER A 42 16.95 12.96 -3.97
C SER A 42 16.81 11.65 -4.75
N MET A 43 16.18 11.68 -5.93
CA MET A 43 15.96 10.52 -6.81
C MET A 43 16.96 10.47 -7.96
N ALA A 44 17.59 11.60 -8.31
CA ALA A 44 18.44 11.75 -9.50
C ALA A 44 19.54 10.68 -9.63
N ALA A 45 20.24 10.36 -8.52
CA ALA A 45 21.27 9.33 -8.53
C ALA A 45 20.70 7.93 -8.83
N TYR A 46 19.58 7.57 -8.19
CA TYR A 46 18.93 6.28 -8.38
C TYR A 46 18.36 6.12 -9.80
N ILE A 47 17.83 7.20 -10.39
CA ILE A 47 17.33 7.19 -11.77
C ILE A 47 18.51 6.99 -12.73
N LYS A 48 19.59 7.75 -12.56
CA LYS A 48 20.80 7.63 -13.39
C LYS A 48 21.44 6.23 -13.31
N GLU A 49 21.42 5.62 -12.14
CA GLU A 49 21.92 4.26 -11.91
C GLU A 49 20.97 3.15 -12.39
N GLY A 50 19.76 3.49 -12.85
CA GLY A 50 18.73 2.51 -13.23
C GLY A 50 18.08 1.78 -12.04
N LYS A 51 18.36 2.20 -10.81
CA LYS A 51 17.74 1.67 -9.58
C LYS A 51 16.32 2.17 -9.39
N ALA A 52 16.01 3.38 -9.87
CA ALA A 52 14.65 3.92 -9.90
C ALA A 52 14.17 3.99 -11.35
N LYS A 53 13.26 3.09 -11.74
CA LYS A 53 12.64 3.06 -13.08
C LYS A 53 11.30 3.75 -13.03
N LEU A 54 11.07 4.74 -13.89
CA LEU A 54 9.83 5.51 -13.92
C LEU A 54 9.00 5.08 -15.12
N VAL A 55 7.76 4.67 -14.87
CA VAL A 55 6.81 4.27 -15.91
C VAL A 55 5.60 5.20 -15.86
N HIS A 56 5.35 5.89 -16.98
CA HIS A 56 4.16 6.71 -17.12
C HIS A 56 2.93 5.84 -17.35
N GLY A 57 1.93 5.98 -16.48
CA GLY A 57 0.59 5.46 -16.70
C GLY A 57 -0.34 5.62 -15.49
N ASP A 58 -1.52 5.03 -15.61
CA ASP A 58 -2.54 5.01 -14.56
C ASP A 58 -2.74 3.60 -14.00
N GLY A 59 -2.76 3.47 -12.67
CA GLY A 59 -3.00 2.20 -11.98
C GLY A 59 -4.42 1.63 -12.19
N LEU A 60 -5.33 2.39 -12.80
CA LEU A 60 -6.66 1.94 -13.20
C LEU A 60 -6.73 1.41 -14.63
N VAL A 61 -5.64 1.47 -15.40
CA VAL A 61 -5.58 1.06 -16.80
C VAL A 61 -4.71 -0.17 -16.92
N GLU A 62 -5.30 -1.30 -17.31
CA GLU A 62 -4.62 -2.61 -17.36
C GLU A 62 -3.36 -2.60 -18.22
N ALA A 63 -3.40 -1.98 -19.40
CA ALA A 63 -2.24 -1.86 -20.27
C ALA A 63 -1.08 -1.08 -19.62
N ASP A 64 -1.37 -0.11 -18.75
CA ASP A 64 -0.36 0.68 -18.06
C ASP A 64 0.27 -0.11 -16.91
N VAL A 65 -0.56 -0.84 -16.17
CA VAL A 65 -0.13 -1.77 -15.12
C VAL A 65 0.73 -2.89 -15.72
N GLN A 66 0.35 -3.44 -16.87
CA GLN A 66 1.14 -4.45 -17.59
C GLN A 66 2.51 -3.88 -18.02
N ARG A 67 2.55 -2.67 -18.60
CA ARG A 67 3.85 -2.05 -18.97
C ARG A 67 4.75 -1.84 -17.75
N ALA A 68 4.19 -1.42 -16.62
CA ALA A 68 4.95 -1.27 -15.38
C ALA A 68 5.46 -2.61 -14.85
N TRP A 69 4.64 -3.66 -14.94
CA TRP A 69 5.01 -5.03 -14.62
C TRP A 69 6.18 -5.52 -15.49
N ASP A 70 6.06 -5.38 -16.81
CA ASP A 70 7.09 -5.80 -17.77
C ASP A 70 8.41 -5.05 -17.55
N THR A 71 8.33 -3.75 -17.23
CA THR A 71 9.50 -2.93 -16.89
C THR A 71 10.17 -3.38 -15.58
N ALA A 72 9.37 -3.74 -14.57
CA ALA A 72 9.91 -4.28 -13.32
C ALA A 72 10.54 -5.66 -13.53
N LYS A 73 9.97 -6.45 -14.44
CA LYS A 73 10.41 -7.81 -14.78
C LYS A 73 11.64 -7.85 -15.71
N SER A 74 11.98 -6.75 -16.39
CA SER A 74 13.02 -6.73 -17.43
C SER A 74 14.37 -7.29 -16.99
N ASP A 75 14.69 -7.17 -15.70
CA ASP A 75 15.99 -7.58 -15.15
C ASP A 75 15.88 -8.82 -14.26
N GLY A 76 14.72 -9.49 -14.21
CA GLY A 76 14.41 -10.64 -13.36
C GLY A 76 13.01 -10.59 -12.74
N GLU A 77 12.60 -11.64 -12.05
CA GLU A 77 11.25 -11.72 -11.45
C GLU A 77 11.00 -10.61 -10.42
N VAL A 78 9.73 -10.17 -10.34
CA VAL A 78 9.28 -9.15 -9.38
C VAL A 78 9.15 -9.80 -8.00
N ASP A 79 9.96 -9.36 -7.04
CA ASP A 79 9.96 -9.94 -5.69
C ASP A 79 8.78 -9.41 -4.86
N ILE A 80 8.57 -8.09 -4.91
CA ILE A 80 7.60 -7.36 -4.08
C ILE A 80 6.77 -6.41 -4.94
N VAL A 81 5.48 -6.34 -4.66
CA VAL A 81 4.60 -5.25 -5.07
C VAL A 81 4.18 -4.45 -3.84
N LEU A 82 4.43 -3.14 -3.84
CA LEU A 82 3.89 -2.23 -2.83
C LEU A 82 2.72 -1.45 -3.44
N TYR A 83 1.52 -1.74 -2.95
CA TYR A 83 0.31 -1.04 -3.34
C TYR A 83 -0.11 -0.03 -2.27
N SER A 84 0.18 1.25 -2.55
CA SER A 84 -0.13 2.37 -1.66
C SER A 84 -1.03 3.43 -2.33
N ILE A 85 -1.79 3.04 -3.37
CA ILE A 85 -2.75 3.94 -4.01
C ILE A 85 -3.77 4.42 -2.98
N GLY A 86 -3.97 5.73 -2.99
CA GLY A 86 -5.01 6.45 -2.28
C GLY A 86 -5.37 7.69 -3.08
N ALA A 87 -6.49 8.31 -2.73
CA ALA A 87 -6.90 9.57 -3.32
C ALA A 87 -6.83 10.70 -2.30
N GLU A 88 -6.43 11.88 -2.78
CA GLU A 88 -6.77 13.12 -2.09
C GLU A 88 -8.25 13.39 -2.34
N GLY A 89 -9.03 13.43 -1.27
CA GLY A 89 -10.44 13.73 -1.35
C GLY A 89 -10.72 15.22 -1.21
N SER A 90 -11.87 15.65 -1.69
CA SER A 90 -12.44 16.98 -1.45
C SER A 90 -13.51 16.90 -0.37
N LEU A 91 -13.59 17.89 0.53
CA LEU A 91 -14.61 17.90 1.57
C LEU A 91 -15.94 18.40 1.00
N SER A 92 -17.00 17.64 1.21
CA SER A 92 -18.39 17.97 0.88
C SER A 92 -19.21 18.07 2.17
N LEU A 93 -19.98 19.15 2.30
CA LEU A 93 -20.83 19.40 3.48
C LEU A 93 -21.88 18.32 3.74
N LEU A 94 -22.34 17.60 2.70
CA LEU A 94 -23.37 16.56 2.83
C LEU A 94 -22.81 15.14 2.73
N LYS A 95 -21.64 14.97 2.09
CA LYS A 95 -21.09 13.67 1.71
C LYS A 95 -19.77 13.34 2.42
N GLY A 96 -19.25 14.23 3.25
CA GLY A 96 -17.92 14.10 3.84
C GLY A 96 -16.83 14.21 2.78
N VAL A 97 -15.74 13.48 2.95
CA VAL A 97 -14.63 13.38 2.01
C VAL A 97 -15.04 12.57 0.79
N VAL A 98 -15.05 13.24 -0.35
CA VAL A 98 -15.36 12.67 -1.67
C VAL A 98 -14.07 12.43 -2.43
N ILE A 99 -13.85 11.18 -2.84
CA ILE A 99 -12.78 10.76 -3.74
C ILE A 99 -13.37 10.44 -5.11
N THR A 100 -12.65 10.78 -6.18
CA THR A 100 -13.07 10.51 -7.56
C THR A 100 -11.91 9.89 -8.34
N PRO A 101 -12.09 8.69 -8.92
CA PRO A 101 -13.27 7.83 -8.79
C PRO A 101 -13.44 7.31 -7.34
N HIS A 102 -14.68 6.93 -6.98
CA HIS A 102 -15.02 6.55 -5.60
C HIS A 102 -14.47 5.19 -5.18
N ASP A 103 -14.09 4.37 -6.16
CA ASP A 103 -13.55 3.01 -6.04
C ASP A 103 -12.08 2.93 -6.48
N ILE A 104 -11.35 4.06 -6.46
CA ILE A 104 -9.99 4.16 -7.01
C ILE A 104 -9.04 3.09 -6.46
N THR A 105 -9.13 2.79 -5.16
CA THR A 105 -8.20 1.86 -4.53
C THR A 105 -8.61 0.41 -4.73
N ALA A 106 -9.91 0.11 -4.73
CA ALA A 106 -10.43 -1.22 -5.03
C ALA A 106 -10.24 -1.59 -6.51
N ARG A 107 -10.57 -0.67 -7.42
CA ARG A 107 -10.42 -0.86 -8.87
C ARG A 107 -8.95 -1.06 -9.27
N GLY A 108 -8.05 -0.19 -8.77
CA GLY A 108 -6.62 -0.35 -9.05
C GLY A 108 -6.05 -1.67 -8.52
N MET A 109 -6.53 -2.15 -7.36
CA MET A 109 -6.15 -3.45 -6.83
C MET A 109 -6.66 -4.60 -7.70
N ALA A 110 -7.89 -4.51 -8.21
CA ALA A 110 -8.44 -5.51 -9.12
C ALA A 110 -7.62 -5.62 -10.42
N VAL A 111 -7.25 -4.48 -11.01
CA VAL A 111 -6.39 -4.42 -12.22
C VAL A 111 -5.01 -5.03 -11.93
N LEU A 112 -4.39 -4.65 -10.81
CA LEU A 112 -3.10 -5.20 -10.39
C LEU A 112 -3.17 -6.73 -10.22
N LEU A 113 -4.18 -7.23 -9.50
CA LEU A 113 -4.35 -8.66 -9.27
C LEU A 113 -4.57 -9.42 -10.59
N SER A 114 -5.31 -8.86 -11.54
CA SER A 114 -5.47 -9.42 -12.89
C SER A 114 -4.12 -9.58 -13.59
N VAL A 115 -3.31 -8.53 -13.60
CA VAL A 115 -1.97 -8.54 -14.23
C VAL A 115 -1.03 -9.53 -13.55
N ILE A 116 -1.01 -9.59 -12.21
CA ILE A 116 -0.19 -10.58 -11.49
C ILE A 116 -0.65 -12.00 -11.86
N GLN A 117 -1.96 -12.26 -11.86
CA GLN A 117 -2.50 -13.58 -12.15
C GLN A 117 -2.16 -14.06 -13.57
N SER A 118 -2.24 -13.17 -14.57
CA SER A 118 -1.94 -13.49 -15.97
C SER A 118 -0.45 -13.57 -16.26
N SER A 119 0.38 -12.80 -15.53
CA SER A 119 1.81 -12.65 -15.81
C SER A 119 2.72 -13.53 -14.95
N THR A 120 2.16 -14.34 -14.04
CA THR A 120 2.94 -15.17 -13.12
C THR A 120 2.45 -16.62 -13.05
N THR A 121 3.39 -17.50 -12.71
CA THR A 121 3.09 -18.88 -12.29
C THR A 121 3.07 -18.95 -10.77
N PRO A 122 2.53 -20.01 -10.15
CA PRO A 122 2.59 -20.18 -8.70
C PRO A 122 3.99 -20.00 -8.08
N ALA A 123 5.05 -20.40 -8.80
CA ALA A 123 6.43 -20.29 -8.35
C ALA A 123 7.02 -18.88 -8.46
N THR A 124 6.44 -18.00 -9.28
CA THR A 124 6.97 -16.65 -9.58
C THR A 124 6.05 -15.54 -9.09
N ARG A 125 5.06 -15.86 -8.25
CA ARG A 125 4.14 -14.85 -7.69
C ARG A 125 4.90 -13.93 -6.73
N PRO A 126 4.74 -12.61 -6.85
CA PRO A 126 5.37 -11.67 -5.95
C PRO A 126 4.73 -11.76 -4.57
N LYS A 127 5.41 -11.18 -3.59
CA LYS A 127 4.79 -10.77 -2.33
C LYS A 127 4.09 -9.43 -2.53
N LEU A 128 2.92 -9.25 -1.93
CA LEU A 128 2.11 -8.04 -1.99
C LEU A 128 2.03 -7.39 -0.61
N VAL A 129 2.54 -6.16 -0.50
CA VAL A 129 2.27 -5.27 0.63
C VAL A 129 1.25 -4.24 0.19
N THR A 130 0.17 -4.09 0.93
CA THR A 130 -0.88 -3.11 0.62
C THR A 130 -1.17 -2.20 1.80
N VAL A 131 -1.52 -0.94 1.55
CA VAL A 131 -1.93 0.01 2.58
C VAL A 131 -3.43 0.27 2.50
N THR A 132 -4.15 0.05 3.60
CA THR A 132 -5.59 0.26 3.73
C THR A 132 -5.91 1.19 4.90
N VAL A 133 -6.78 0.79 5.82
CA VAL A 133 -7.18 1.58 6.99
C VAL A 133 -7.61 0.64 8.11
N ASN A 134 -7.32 0.99 9.37
CA ASN A 134 -7.75 0.18 10.52
C ASN A 134 -9.28 0.00 10.61
N ALA A 135 -10.08 0.83 9.95
CA ALA A 135 -11.54 0.80 10.01
C ALA A 135 -12.21 -0.03 8.89
N SER A 136 -11.46 -0.80 8.10
CA SER A 136 -11.98 -1.50 6.91
C SER A 136 -12.90 -2.68 7.22
N GLU A 137 -12.91 -3.19 8.46
CA GLU A 137 -13.74 -4.32 8.89
C GLU A 137 -14.66 -3.93 10.06
N PRO A 138 -15.85 -4.55 10.20
CA PRO A 138 -16.74 -4.29 11.33
C PRO A 138 -16.07 -4.50 12.70
N ARG A 139 -15.24 -5.55 12.81
CA ARG A 139 -14.55 -5.91 14.05
C ARG A 139 -13.50 -4.87 14.43
N THR A 140 -12.64 -4.46 13.51
CA THR A 140 -11.63 -3.42 13.79
C THR A 140 -12.25 -2.03 13.93
N TYR A 141 -13.33 -1.72 13.22
CA TYR A 141 -14.14 -0.50 13.42
C TYR A 141 -14.69 -0.42 14.86
N SER A 142 -15.11 -1.55 15.44
CA SER A 142 -15.62 -1.61 16.81
C SER A 142 -14.55 -1.25 17.86
N LEU A 143 -13.26 -1.38 17.52
CA LEU A 143 -12.13 -1.07 18.41
C LEU A 143 -11.70 0.40 18.37
N LEU A 144 -12.27 1.20 17.46
CA LEU A 144 -11.96 2.62 17.36
C LEU A 144 -12.53 3.39 18.57
N PRO A 145 -11.83 4.44 19.03
CA PRO A 145 -12.38 5.40 19.98
C PRO A 145 -13.74 5.96 19.51
N ILE A 146 -14.67 6.18 20.45
CA ILE A 146 -16.05 6.61 20.13
C ILE A 146 -16.07 7.91 19.30
N LEU A 147 -15.20 8.87 19.64
CA LEU A 147 -15.08 10.13 18.90
C LEU A 147 -14.64 9.91 17.45
N ILE A 148 -13.72 8.95 17.21
CA ILE A 148 -13.28 8.57 15.88
C ILE A 148 -14.40 7.90 15.11
N LYS A 149 -15.23 7.05 15.74
CA LYS A 149 -16.40 6.44 15.08
C LYS A 149 -17.38 7.49 14.56
N PHE A 150 -17.64 8.56 15.32
CA PHE A 150 -18.47 9.67 14.85
C PHE A 150 -17.86 10.35 13.60
N LEU A 151 -16.56 10.65 13.64
CA LEU A 151 -15.86 11.20 12.48
C LEU A 151 -15.87 10.23 11.28
N TYR A 152 -15.65 8.94 11.50
CA TYR A 152 -15.52 7.92 10.46
C TYR A 152 -16.86 7.57 9.78
N SER A 153 -17.93 7.50 10.57
CA SER A 153 -19.28 7.17 10.07
C SER A 153 -19.86 8.23 9.12
N TRP A 154 -19.39 9.47 9.19
CA TRP A 154 -19.86 10.58 8.36
C TRP A 154 -18.80 11.14 7.40
N VAL A 155 -17.59 11.47 7.89
CA VAL A 155 -16.60 12.21 7.09
C VAL A 155 -15.81 11.33 6.13
N ILE A 156 -15.52 10.07 6.47
CA ILE A 156 -14.64 9.23 5.60
C ILE A 156 -15.29 7.91 5.19
N ARG A 157 -16.62 7.83 5.24
CA ARG A 157 -17.37 6.62 4.89
C ARG A 157 -17.01 6.11 3.48
N MET A 158 -16.92 6.99 2.50
CA MET A 158 -16.58 6.60 1.12
C MET A 158 -15.14 6.05 1.02
N PRO A 159 -14.09 6.78 1.46
CA PRO A 159 -12.74 6.22 1.49
C PRO A 159 -12.62 4.88 2.24
N VAL A 160 -13.30 4.72 3.39
CA VAL A 160 -13.28 3.46 4.15
C VAL A 160 -13.96 2.34 3.37
N ALA A 161 -15.08 2.60 2.70
CA ALA A 161 -15.77 1.61 1.87
C ALA A 161 -14.91 1.14 0.69
N ASP A 162 -14.21 2.06 0.02
CA ASP A 162 -13.27 1.74 -1.06
C ASP A 162 -12.11 0.87 -0.54
N LYS A 163 -11.51 1.23 0.61
CA LYS A 163 -10.47 0.41 1.26
C LYS A 163 -10.98 -0.96 1.70
N ALA A 164 -12.24 -1.07 2.14
CA ALA A 164 -12.84 -2.35 2.48
C ALA A 164 -13.02 -3.24 1.23
N GLU A 165 -13.44 -2.67 0.09
CA GLU A 165 -13.55 -3.43 -1.16
C GLU A 165 -12.18 -3.81 -1.73
N GLN A 166 -11.16 -2.96 -1.56
CA GLN A 166 -9.76 -3.29 -1.84
C GLN A 166 -9.32 -4.56 -1.07
N GLU A 167 -9.65 -4.66 0.22
CA GLU A 167 -9.34 -5.86 1.00
C GLU A 167 -10.16 -7.08 0.59
N LYS A 168 -11.42 -6.91 0.16
CA LYS A 168 -12.21 -8.02 -0.39
C LYS A 168 -11.59 -8.59 -1.66
N ASN A 169 -11.05 -7.75 -2.55
CA ASN A 169 -10.34 -8.22 -3.73
C ASN A 169 -9.14 -9.10 -3.37
N ILE A 170 -8.40 -8.71 -2.32
CA ILE A 170 -7.29 -9.51 -1.80
C ILE A 170 -7.79 -10.82 -1.21
N LYS A 171 -8.82 -10.80 -0.36
CA LYS A 171 -9.38 -12.01 0.26
C LYS A 171 -9.91 -12.99 -0.77
N ARG A 172 -10.53 -12.51 -1.86
CA ARG A 172 -10.92 -13.35 -3.00
C ARG A 172 -9.69 -13.98 -3.66
N ALA A 173 -8.66 -13.17 -3.95
CA ALA A 173 -7.43 -13.66 -4.55
C ALA A 173 -6.71 -14.70 -3.67
N THR A 174 -6.76 -14.56 -2.34
CA THR A 174 -6.13 -15.49 -1.39
C THR A 174 -7.05 -16.61 -0.89
N GLY A 175 -8.32 -16.65 -1.31
CA GLY A 175 -9.30 -17.63 -0.84
C GLY A 175 -9.74 -17.44 0.62
N GLN A 176 -9.36 -16.32 1.25
CA GLN A 176 -9.72 -15.94 2.62
C GLN A 176 -11.10 -15.26 2.72
N ASP A 177 -11.87 -15.26 1.62
CA ASP A 177 -13.27 -14.79 1.58
C ASP A 177 -14.28 -15.87 2.00
N GLY A 178 -13.80 -17.07 2.38
CA GLY A 178 -14.61 -18.22 2.75
C GLY A 178 -14.81 -19.23 1.62
N SER A 179 -14.40 -18.91 0.38
CA SER A 179 -14.45 -19.85 -0.74
C SER A 179 -13.37 -20.93 -0.66
N GLY A 180 -12.21 -20.62 -0.07
CA GLY A 180 -11.02 -21.48 -0.10
C GLY A 180 -10.39 -21.60 -1.50
N GLN A 181 -10.88 -20.87 -2.51
CA GLN A 181 -10.47 -20.99 -3.91
C GLN A 181 -9.57 -19.82 -4.36
N GLY A 182 -8.54 -19.53 -3.55
CA GLY A 182 -7.57 -18.49 -3.86
C GLY A 182 -6.51 -18.94 -4.85
N TRP A 183 -6.15 -18.07 -5.80
CA TRP A 183 -4.99 -18.31 -6.66
C TRP A 183 -3.71 -17.74 -6.05
N MET A 184 -3.75 -16.68 -5.24
CA MET A 184 -2.58 -16.07 -4.61
C MET A 184 -2.33 -16.72 -3.23
N PRO A 185 -1.11 -17.17 -2.92
CA PRO A 185 -0.80 -17.69 -1.58
C PRO A 185 -1.06 -16.63 -0.51
N ALA A 186 -1.78 -16.97 0.55
CA ALA A 186 -2.13 -16.02 1.61
C ALA A 186 -0.87 -15.46 2.29
N GLU A 187 0.14 -16.30 2.51
CA GLU A 187 1.45 -15.98 3.05
C GLU A 187 2.23 -14.96 2.22
N ASN A 188 1.88 -14.77 0.95
CA ASN A 188 2.47 -13.77 0.07
C ASN A 188 1.83 -12.38 0.25
N VAL A 189 0.87 -12.20 1.17
CA VAL A 189 0.20 -10.91 1.36
C VAL A 189 0.42 -10.36 2.77
N THR A 190 0.71 -9.06 2.85
CA THR A 190 0.63 -8.26 4.08
C THR A 190 -0.27 -7.05 3.87
N ILE A 191 -1.31 -6.92 4.68
CA ILE A 191 -2.19 -5.74 4.68
C ILE A 191 -1.78 -4.82 5.84
N VAL A 192 -1.39 -3.59 5.53
CA VAL A 192 -1.03 -2.57 6.53
C VAL A 192 -2.23 -1.64 6.75
N ARG A 193 -2.75 -1.62 7.97
CA ARG A 193 -3.94 -0.88 8.40
C ARG A 193 -3.56 0.28 9.32
N PRO A 194 -3.12 1.43 8.78
CA PRO A 194 -2.75 2.56 9.61
C PRO A 194 -3.94 3.15 10.38
N ALA A 195 -3.63 3.72 11.55
CA ALA A 195 -4.48 4.70 12.25
C ALA A 195 -4.57 6.02 11.46
N ILE A 196 -5.13 7.08 12.04
CA ILE A 196 -5.27 8.38 11.34
C ILE A 196 -3.88 8.90 10.95
N LEU A 197 -3.69 9.12 9.65
CA LEU A 197 -2.41 9.54 9.09
C LEU A 197 -2.07 10.98 9.43
N THR A 198 -0.85 11.22 9.89
CA THR A 198 -0.28 12.55 10.13
C THR A 198 1.02 12.74 9.35
N ASP A 199 1.50 13.99 9.29
CA ASP A 199 2.79 14.37 8.69
C ASP A 199 3.90 14.56 9.74
N GLY A 200 3.78 13.86 10.86
CA GLY A 200 4.80 13.85 11.91
C GLY A 200 6.09 13.16 11.47
N GLU A 201 7.13 13.30 12.29
CA GLU A 201 8.42 12.65 12.08
C GLU A 201 8.31 11.12 12.14
N CYS A 202 9.34 10.43 11.64
CA CYS A 202 9.52 9.00 11.80
C CYS A 202 10.03 8.72 13.22
N VAL A 203 9.16 8.26 14.11
CA VAL A 203 9.54 7.90 15.48
C VAL A 203 10.30 6.57 15.50
N GLY A 204 10.04 5.70 14.53
CA GLY A 204 10.73 4.41 14.32
C GLY A 204 12.23 4.54 14.12
N ASP A 205 12.70 5.65 13.53
CA ASP A 205 14.14 5.93 13.38
C ASP A 205 14.82 6.26 14.73
N LYS A 206 14.04 6.69 15.73
CA LYS A 206 14.56 7.12 17.04
C LYS A 206 14.48 6.03 18.11
N LYS A 207 13.47 5.14 18.02
CA LYS A 207 13.25 4.06 18.99
C LYS A 207 12.59 2.84 18.35
N ALA A 208 13.02 1.65 18.75
CA ALA A 208 12.56 0.38 18.18
C ALA A 208 11.03 0.15 18.34
N ASP A 209 10.47 0.64 19.45
CA ASP A 209 9.05 0.66 19.82
C ASP A 209 8.37 2.00 19.50
N GLY A 210 8.80 2.63 18.39
CA GLY A 210 8.28 3.91 17.88
C GLY A 210 6.76 4.00 17.80
N TYR A 211 6.14 2.89 17.48
CA TYR A 211 4.72 2.71 17.25
C TYR A 211 4.31 1.27 17.60
N ARG A 212 3.02 1.06 17.84
CA ARG A 212 2.43 -0.24 18.14
C ARG A 212 1.94 -0.91 16.87
N THR A 213 2.00 -2.24 16.85
CA THR A 213 1.50 -3.09 15.75
C THR A 213 0.74 -4.28 16.30
N GLY A 214 -0.33 -4.71 15.64
CA GLY A 214 -1.07 -5.91 16.02
C GLY A 214 -2.17 -6.26 15.02
N ASP A 215 -2.62 -7.51 15.01
CA ASP A 215 -3.72 -7.98 14.16
C ASP A 215 -5.01 -7.18 14.47
N GLU A 216 -5.20 -6.87 15.74
CA GLU A 216 -6.20 -5.95 16.27
C GLU A 216 -5.52 -4.99 17.24
N LEU A 217 -5.75 -3.68 17.07
CA LEU A 217 -5.08 -2.66 17.87
C LEU A 217 -6.10 -1.70 18.47
N PRO A 218 -6.52 -1.90 19.74
CA PRO A 218 -7.43 -0.98 20.41
C PRO A 218 -6.71 0.30 20.83
N ASN A 219 -7.49 1.39 20.91
CA ASN A 219 -7.05 2.69 21.42
C ASN A 219 -5.85 3.30 20.67
N VAL A 220 -5.80 3.12 19.35
CA VAL A 220 -4.86 3.88 18.51
C VAL A 220 -5.54 5.03 17.81
N TRP A 221 -4.86 6.17 17.84
CA TRP A 221 -5.42 7.43 17.36
C TRP A 221 -4.79 7.85 16.04
N THR A 222 -3.46 7.91 16.01
CA THR A 222 -2.71 8.46 14.87
C THR A 222 -1.47 7.63 14.55
N ILE A 223 -0.92 7.86 13.37
CA ILE A 223 0.39 7.35 12.95
C ILE A 223 0.96 8.30 11.90
N SER A 224 2.27 8.57 11.93
CA SER A 224 2.88 9.37 10.87
C SER A 224 3.00 8.54 9.58
N ARG A 225 2.83 9.20 8.43
CA ARG A 225 3.08 8.56 7.11
C ARG A 225 4.51 8.03 7.01
N ALA A 226 5.45 8.70 7.66
CA ALA A 226 6.85 8.29 7.73
C ALA A 226 7.03 6.99 8.52
N ASP A 227 6.31 6.80 9.64
CA ASP A 227 6.36 5.55 10.40
C ASP A 227 5.69 4.37 9.69
N VAL A 228 4.62 4.62 8.90
CA VAL A 228 4.04 3.57 8.05
C VAL A 228 5.07 3.11 7.00
N ALA A 229 5.77 4.06 6.38
CA ALA A 229 6.84 3.76 5.43
C ALA A 229 8.01 3.00 6.07
N HIS A 230 8.43 3.42 7.27
CA HIS A 230 9.44 2.73 8.07
C HIS A 230 9.00 1.31 8.41
N PHE A 231 7.76 1.11 8.85
CA PHE A 231 7.22 -0.22 9.12
C PHE A 231 7.30 -1.16 7.92
N ILE A 232 6.93 -0.67 6.74
CA ILE A 232 6.99 -1.45 5.50
C ILE A 232 8.44 -1.82 5.17
N ALA A 233 9.33 -0.82 5.08
CA ALA A 233 10.69 -1.03 4.57
C ALA A 233 11.64 -1.70 5.58
N GLU A 234 11.51 -1.39 6.88
CA GLU A 234 12.48 -1.81 7.90
C GLU A 234 11.99 -2.99 8.74
N LYS A 235 10.67 -3.27 8.76
CA LYS A 235 10.10 -4.41 9.51
C LYS A 235 9.49 -5.47 8.59
N VAL A 236 8.48 -5.11 7.78
CA VAL A 236 7.74 -6.08 6.96
C VAL A 236 8.66 -6.77 5.94
N LEU A 237 9.44 -5.99 5.18
CA LEU A 237 10.28 -6.55 4.12
C LEU A 237 11.54 -7.23 4.64
N THR A 238 12.03 -6.86 5.83
CA THR A 238 13.19 -7.49 6.47
C THR A 238 12.85 -8.84 7.14
N ASP A 239 11.61 -9.01 7.62
CA ASP A 239 11.16 -10.23 8.31
C ASP A 239 9.79 -10.71 7.79
N TRP A 240 9.76 -11.11 6.52
CA TRP A 240 8.50 -11.54 5.89
C TRP A 240 7.82 -12.71 6.61
N GLY A 241 8.60 -13.62 7.19
CA GLY A 241 8.05 -14.78 7.91
C GLY A 241 7.19 -14.39 9.11
N LYS A 242 7.51 -13.25 9.75
CA LYS A 242 6.71 -12.69 10.84
C LYS A 242 5.49 -11.90 10.36
N TRP A 243 5.62 -11.14 9.28
CA TRP A 243 4.63 -10.13 8.88
C TRP A 243 3.71 -10.55 7.73
N GLY A 244 4.07 -11.57 6.95
CA GLY A 244 3.27 -12.14 5.86
C GLY A 244 2.04 -12.91 6.34
N GLY A 245 1.06 -13.11 5.47
CA GLY A 245 -0.11 -13.96 5.72
C GLY A 245 -1.35 -13.25 6.26
N LYS A 246 -1.24 -11.99 6.69
CA LYS A 246 -2.31 -11.32 7.44
C LYS A 246 -2.26 -9.79 7.42
N ALA A 247 -3.25 -9.21 8.08
CA ALA A 247 -3.39 -7.77 8.26
C ALA A 247 -2.80 -7.30 9.60
N TRP A 248 -2.19 -6.12 9.59
CA TRP A 248 -1.56 -5.49 10.75
C TRP A 248 -2.04 -4.06 10.89
N ALA A 249 -2.70 -3.77 12.00
CA ALA A 249 -2.96 -2.41 12.43
C ALA A 249 -1.68 -1.77 12.98
N ILE A 250 -1.48 -0.48 12.69
CA ILE A 250 -0.31 0.30 13.15
C ILE A 250 -0.75 1.68 13.66
N GLY A 251 -0.26 2.08 14.83
CA GLY A 251 -0.57 3.37 15.45
C GLY A 251 0.14 3.63 16.77
N TYR A 252 0.02 4.85 17.28
CA TYR A 252 0.37 5.22 18.65
C TYR A 252 -0.82 4.95 19.59
#